data_AF-A0A430PX99-F1
#
_entry.id   AF-A0A430PX99-F1
#
_cell.length_a   1.000
_cell.length_b   1.000
_cell.length_c   1.000
_cell.angle_alpha   90.00
_cell.angle_beta   90.00
_cell.angle_gamma   90.00
#
_symmetry.space_group_name_H-M   'P 1'
#
loop_
_entity.id
_entity.type
_entity.pdbx_description
1 polymer ?
#
loop_
_entity_poly.entity_id
_entity_poly.type
_entity_poly.pdbx_seq_one_letter_code
_entity_poly.pdbx_strand_id
1 'polypeptide(L)'
;MGLFHLANCLVLATGPHLLVYKSSGIPENDAFWPCCKIACVYALTQILKFFLVTLAPHTYLPKGDSMTFDVFGIVLEIIVITMIVRGSLCRSEFNVVASSVGWSIASLVATRYVPIWVGTRGLEFDWKYLCLSYEANLDLVDTFVMFYSVWLLSRRSGPTWSTLLGLLTVVAGPAKSILYA
;
A
#
# COMPACT_ATOMS: atom_id res chain seq x y z
N MET A 1 8.73 -28.06 11.65
CA MET A 1 7.44 -27.75 11.01
C MET A 1 7.17 -26.25 10.88
N GLY A 2 7.44 -25.41 11.89
CA GLY A 2 7.21 -23.95 11.82
C GLY A 2 7.93 -23.20 10.68
N LEU A 3 9.18 -23.58 10.33
CA LEU A 3 9.90 -22.98 9.19
C LEU A 3 9.23 -23.27 7.84
N PHE A 4 8.57 -24.41 7.70
CA PHE A 4 7.83 -24.77 6.47
C PHE A 4 6.57 -23.91 6.35
N HIS A 5 5.85 -23.70 7.46
CA HIS A 5 4.70 -22.80 7.50
C HIS A 5 5.11 -21.34 7.22
N LEU A 6 6.22 -20.88 7.81
CA LEU A 6 6.81 -19.56 7.54
C LEU A 6 7.12 -19.40 6.04
N ALA A 7 7.82 -20.36 5.45
CA ALA A 7 8.17 -20.34 4.04
C ALA A 7 6.92 -20.30 3.14
N ASN A 8 5.90 -21.09 3.45
CA ASN A 8 4.64 -21.10 2.68
C ASN A 8 3.91 -19.75 2.77
N CYS A 9 3.79 -19.14 3.95
CA CYS A 9 3.19 -17.82 4.10
C CYS A 9 3.99 -16.74 3.35
N LEU A 10 5.32 -16.78 3.45
CA LEU A 10 6.18 -15.82 2.78
C LEU A 10 6.09 -15.96 1.25
N VAL A 11 6.12 -17.18 0.73
CA VAL A 11 5.96 -17.45 -0.71
C VAL A 11 4.57 -17.05 -1.19
N LEU A 12 3.52 -17.30 -0.41
CA LEU A 12 2.15 -16.92 -0.77
C LEU A 12 1.99 -15.40 -0.83
N ALA A 13 2.64 -14.66 0.09
CA ALA A 13 2.60 -13.21 0.11
C ALA A 13 3.53 -12.57 -0.94
N THR A 14 4.70 -13.14 -1.20
CA THR A 14 5.69 -12.55 -2.13
C THR A 14 5.51 -12.99 -3.58
N GLY A 15 4.92 -14.17 -3.80
CA GLY A 15 4.77 -14.77 -5.12
C GLY A 15 4.10 -13.84 -6.12
N PRO A 16 2.90 -13.30 -5.84
CA PRO A 16 2.21 -12.39 -6.75
C PRO A 16 2.99 -11.09 -7.02
N HIS A 17 3.64 -10.53 -6.00
CA HIS A 17 4.45 -9.32 -6.16
C HIS A 17 5.64 -9.53 -7.12
N LEU A 18 6.32 -10.69 -7.02
CA LEU A 18 7.42 -11.06 -7.90
C LEU A 18 6.94 -11.40 -9.32
N LEU A 19 5.78 -12.05 -9.44
CA LEU A 19 5.18 -12.35 -10.73
C LEU A 19 4.84 -11.07 -11.49
N VAL A 20 4.20 -10.09 -10.83
CA VAL A 20 3.87 -8.79 -11.43
C VAL A 20 5.14 -8.03 -11.83
N TYR A 21 6.17 -8.03 -10.98
CA TYR A 21 7.45 -7.40 -11.30
C TYR A 21 8.08 -8.01 -12.55
N LYS A 22 8.09 -9.34 -12.66
CA LYS A 22 8.68 -10.06 -13.80
C LYS A 22 7.83 -10.00 -15.08
N SER A 23 6.50 -10.06 -14.96
CA SER A 23 5.58 -10.02 -16.10
C SER A 23 5.44 -8.63 -16.71
N SER A 24 5.80 -7.58 -15.97
CA SER A 24 5.73 -6.20 -16.46
C SER A 24 6.79 -5.86 -17.52
N GLY A 25 7.73 -6.77 -17.81
CA GLY A 25 8.66 -6.65 -18.95
C GLY A 25 9.60 -5.45 -18.89
N ILE A 26 9.85 -4.92 -17.69
CA ILE A 26 10.65 -3.70 -17.52
C ILE A 26 12.14 -4.07 -17.64
N PRO A 27 12.98 -3.33 -18.38
CA PRO A 27 14.42 -3.54 -18.33
C PRO A 27 14.90 -3.42 -16.88
N GLU A 28 15.41 -4.52 -16.33
CA GLU A 28 15.72 -4.71 -14.91
C GLU A 28 16.62 -3.61 -14.33
N ASN A 29 17.45 -2.99 -15.17
CA ASN A 29 18.40 -1.96 -14.75
C ASN A 29 17.78 -0.56 -14.51
N ASP A 30 16.71 -0.20 -15.23
CA ASP A 30 16.11 1.15 -15.11
C ASP A 30 14.90 1.20 -14.15
N ALA A 31 14.25 0.06 -13.88
CA ALA A 31 13.04 -0.01 -13.07
C ALA A 31 13.29 -0.02 -11.55
N PHE A 32 14.44 -0.57 -11.15
CA PHE A 32 14.75 -0.78 -9.75
C PHE A 32 14.87 0.54 -8.98
N TRP A 33 15.48 1.56 -9.59
CA TRP A 33 15.71 2.84 -8.93
C TRP A 33 14.42 3.66 -8.70
N PRO A 34 13.49 3.79 -9.67
CA PRO A 34 12.16 4.33 -9.42
C PRO A 34 11.39 3.56 -8.36
N CYS A 35 11.40 2.22 -8.40
CA CYS A 35 10.73 1.38 -7.41
C CYS A 35 11.28 1.65 -5.99
N CYS A 36 12.60 1.70 -5.84
CA CYS A 36 13.27 2.01 -4.58
C CYS A 36 12.92 3.42 -4.07
N LYS A 37 12.86 4.42 -4.96
CA LYS A 37 12.41 5.77 -4.60
C LYS A 37 10.99 5.76 -4.04
N ILE A 38 10.06 5.06 -4.67
CA ILE A 38 8.68 4.98 -4.18
C ILE A 38 8.59 4.24 -2.84
N ALA A 39 9.37 3.17 -2.65
CA ALA A 39 9.47 2.49 -1.36
C ALA A 39 9.99 3.43 -0.25
N CYS A 40 10.96 4.29 -0.56
CA CYS A 40 11.45 5.31 0.38
C CYS A 40 10.38 6.37 0.68
N VAL A 41 9.65 6.84 -0.34
CA VAL A 41 8.51 7.76 -0.14
C VAL A 41 7.45 7.12 0.74
N TYR A 42 7.12 5.83 0.53
CA TYR A 42 6.22 5.08 1.41
C TYR A 42 6.72 5.10 2.86
N ALA A 43 7.97 4.74 3.12
CA ALA A 43 8.53 4.73 4.47
C ALA A 43 8.44 6.13 5.14
N LEU A 44 8.75 7.19 4.39
CA LEU A 44 8.59 8.57 4.87
C LEU A 44 7.13 8.91 5.18
N THR A 45 6.18 8.50 4.34
CA THR A 45 4.74 8.72 4.62
C THR A 45 4.26 7.98 5.86
N GLN A 46 4.72 6.75 6.09
CA GLN A 46 4.35 6.00 7.28
C GLN A 46 4.93 6.65 8.55
N ILE A 47 6.20 7.07 8.53
CA ILE A 47 6.80 7.80 9.65
C ILE A 47 6.03 9.11 9.92
N LEU A 48 5.65 9.83 8.87
CA LEU A 48 4.85 11.04 8.99
C LEU A 48 3.47 10.76 9.60
N LYS A 49 2.78 9.69 9.18
CA LYS A 49 1.51 9.26 9.79
C LYS A 49 1.65 9.01 11.28
N PHE A 50 2.64 8.21 11.69
CA PHE A 50 2.89 7.94 13.10
C PHE A 50 3.25 9.21 13.88
N PHE A 51 4.02 10.11 13.27
CA PHE A 51 4.35 11.40 13.88
C PHE A 51 3.11 12.29 14.07
N LEU A 52 2.21 12.39 13.08
CA LEU A 52 0.94 13.11 13.21
C LEU A 52 0.07 12.52 14.33
N VAL A 53 0.01 11.18 14.43
CA VAL A 53 -0.71 10.51 15.53
C VAL A 53 -0.13 10.90 16.89
N THR A 54 1.20 11.01 17.02
CA THR A 54 1.83 11.42 18.29
C THR A 54 1.68 12.90 18.64
N LEU A 55 1.56 13.78 17.63
CA LEU A 55 1.34 15.22 17.84
C LEU A 55 -0.10 15.54 18.27
N ALA A 56 -1.02 14.60 18.08
CA ALA A 56 -2.40 14.84 18.39
C ALA A 56 -2.60 14.90 19.93
N PRO A 57 -3.05 16.03 20.47
CA PRO A 57 -3.18 16.20 21.91
C PRO A 57 -4.22 15.23 22.46
N HIS A 58 -3.79 14.35 23.37
CA HIS A 58 -4.66 13.41 24.12
C HIS A 58 -5.76 14.11 24.95
N THR A 59 -5.77 15.44 25.00
CA THR A 59 -6.67 16.26 25.84
C THR A 59 -7.97 16.68 25.16
N TYR A 60 -8.09 16.60 23.83
CA TYR A 60 -9.28 17.04 23.09
C TYR A 60 -10.08 15.91 22.43
N LEU A 61 -9.64 14.66 22.58
CA LEU A 61 -10.25 13.53 21.92
C LEU A 61 -11.08 12.70 22.90
N PRO A 62 -12.42 12.68 22.78
CA PRO A 62 -13.21 11.67 23.44
C PRO A 62 -12.70 10.30 23.01
N LYS A 63 -12.68 9.36 23.96
CA LYS A 63 -12.03 8.04 23.93
C LYS A 63 -12.56 7.05 22.86
N GLY A 64 -13.23 7.53 21.82
CA GLY A 64 -13.86 6.75 20.76
C GLY A 64 -13.61 7.23 19.33
N ASP A 65 -12.94 8.36 19.09
CA ASP A 65 -12.82 8.91 17.73
C ASP A 65 -11.54 8.45 16.98
N SER A 66 -11.30 7.13 17.03
CA SER A 66 -10.24 6.47 16.25
C SER A 66 -10.44 6.63 14.74
N MET A 67 -11.69 6.80 14.31
CA MET A 67 -12.10 6.97 12.92
C MET A 67 -11.55 8.25 12.31
N THR A 68 -11.55 9.37 13.03
CA THR A 68 -11.05 10.66 12.50
C THR A 68 -9.57 10.60 12.12
N PHE A 69 -8.73 9.92 12.92
CA PHE A 69 -7.31 9.75 12.59
C PHE A 69 -7.07 8.85 11.40
N ASP A 70 -7.86 7.78 11.28
CA ASP A 70 -7.78 6.87 10.15
C ASP A 70 -8.14 7.60 8.84
N VAL A 71 -9.19 8.43 8.88
CA VAL A 71 -9.58 9.29 7.75
C VAL A 71 -8.45 10.27 7.38
N PHE A 72 -7.82 10.96 8.34
CA PHE A 72 -6.69 11.85 8.05
C PHE A 72 -5.50 11.10 7.44
N GLY A 73 -5.19 9.90 7.95
CA GLY A 73 -4.14 9.04 7.40
C GLY A 73 -4.42 8.64 5.96
N ILE A 74 -5.65 8.23 5.65
CA ILE A 74 -6.09 7.87 4.30
C ILE A 74 -5.99 9.07 3.35
N VAL A 75 -6.44 10.26 3.78
CA VAL A 75 -6.36 11.49 2.98
C VAL A 75 -4.91 11.85 2.66
N LEU A 76 -3.99 11.73 3.62
CA LEU A 76 -2.57 11.98 3.41
C LEU A 76 -1.99 11.03 2.35
N GLU A 77 -2.30 9.75 2.41
CA GLU A 77 -1.88 8.77 1.39
C GLU A 77 -2.39 9.12 0.01
N ILE A 78 -3.67 9.48 -0.13
CA ILE A 78 -4.25 9.91 -1.40
C ILE A 78 -3.50 11.11 -1.98
N ILE A 79 -3.20 12.11 -1.14
CA ILE A 79 -2.46 13.31 -1.55
C ILE A 79 -1.08 12.92 -2.07
N VAL A 80 -0.36 12.07 -1.34
CA VAL A 80 0.99 11.66 -1.72
C VAL A 80 0.97 10.82 -3.00
N ILE A 81 0.06 9.86 -3.14
CA ILE A 81 -0.08 9.05 -4.35
C ILE A 81 -0.42 9.93 -5.56
N THR A 82 -1.31 10.91 -5.38
CA THR A 82 -1.63 11.90 -6.41
C THR A 82 -0.40 12.73 -6.80
N MET A 83 0.42 13.14 -5.83
CA MET A 83 1.68 13.86 -6.11
C MET A 83 2.68 12.98 -6.86
N ILE A 84 2.83 11.70 -6.50
CA ILE A 84 3.73 10.74 -7.17
C ILE A 84 3.30 10.55 -8.62
N VAL A 85 2.01 10.30 -8.85
CA VAL A 85 1.43 10.05 -10.18
C VAL A 85 1.52 11.28 -11.08
N ARG A 86 1.35 12.49 -10.52
CA ARG A 86 1.49 13.75 -11.27
C ARG A 86 2.94 14.18 -11.47
N GLY A 87 3.86 13.68 -10.65
CA GLY A 87 5.27 13.99 -10.73
C GLY A 87 5.95 13.41 -11.97
N SER A 88 7.20 13.82 -12.20
CA SER A 88 8.04 13.28 -13.29
C SER A 88 8.30 11.78 -13.19
N LEU A 89 8.01 11.18 -12.02
CA LEU A 89 8.19 9.77 -11.73
C LEU A 89 7.27 8.88 -12.60
N CYS A 90 6.04 9.29 -12.92
CA CYS A 90 5.03 8.46 -13.59
C CYS A 90 4.66 8.92 -15.02
N ARG A 91 5.64 9.37 -15.81
CA ARG A 91 5.39 9.87 -17.17
C ARG A 91 4.93 8.77 -18.15
N SER A 92 5.41 7.53 -17.96
CA SER A 92 5.08 6.37 -18.78
C SER A 92 4.14 5.41 -18.03
N GLU A 93 3.44 4.57 -18.80
CA GLU A 93 2.61 3.46 -18.28
C GLU A 93 3.41 2.53 -17.38
N PHE A 94 4.62 2.18 -17.84
CA PHE A 94 5.54 1.31 -17.12
C PHE A 94 5.97 1.89 -15.77
N ASN A 95 6.19 3.19 -15.68
CA ASN A 95 6.60 3.82 -14.43
C ASN A 95 5.48 3.83 -13.38
N VAL A 96 4.22 3.90 -13.80
CA VAL A 96 3.06 3.81 -12.88
C VAL A 96 2.97 2.42 -12.29
N VAL A 97 3.11 1.40 -13.13
CA VAL A 97 3.12 0.00 -12.70
C VAL A 97 4.28 -0.23 -11.73
N ALA A 98 5.50 0.20 -12.08
CA ALA A 98 6.67 0.10 -11.20
C ALA A 98 6.48 0.82 -9.86
N SER A 99 5.84 2.00 -9.88
CA SER A 99 5.55 2.77 -8.67
C SER A 99 4.54 2.06 -7.76
N SER A 100 3.46 1.53 -8.35
CA SER A 100 2.45 0.78 -7.60
C SER A 100 3.02 -0.50 -6.96
N VAL A 101 3.88 -1.23 -7.69
CA VAL A 101 4.58 -2.42 -7.18
C VAL A 101 5.54 -2.04 -6.07
N GLY A 102 6.32 -0.96 -6.23
CA GLY A 102 7.24 -0.48 -5.20
C GLY A 102 6.53 -0.07 -3.91
N TRP A 103 5.40 0.63 -4.03
CA TRP A 103 4.55 0.99 -2.89
C TRP A 103 4.01 -0.26 -2.18
N SER A 104 3.44 -1.19 -2.95
CA SER A 104 2.84 -2.40 -2.40
C SER A 104 3.88 -3.34 -1.75
N ILE A 105 5.07 -3.48 -2.33
CA ILE A 105 6.18 -4.23 -1.70
C ILE A 105 6.62 -3.56 -0.40
N ALA A 106 6.71 -2.23 -0.37
CA ALA A 106 7.05 -1.50 0.85
C ALA A 106 5.98 -1.68 1.94
N SER A 107 4.70 -1.65 1.57
CA SER A 107 3.57 -1.96 2.46
C SER A 107 3.67 -3.37 3.03
N LEU A 108 3.89 -4.37 2.18
CA LEU A 108 4.03 -5.77 2.56
C LEU A 108 5.17 -5.98 3.59
N VAL A 109 6.35 -5.41 3.32
CA VAL A 109 7.51 -5.53 4.20
C VAL A 109 7.28 -4.82 5.54
N ALA A 110 6.68 -3.63 5.52
CA ALA A 110 6.44 -2.85 6.73
C ALA A 110 5.36 -3.48 7.64
N THR A 111 4.30 -4.03 7.05
CA THR A 111 3.10 -4.44 7.80
C THR A 111 2.98 -5.93 8.06
N ARG A 112 3.44 -6.80 7.15
CA ARG A 112 3.15 -8.25 7.19
C ARG A 112 4.38 -9.12 7.46
N TYR A 113 5.56 -8.72 6.99
CA TYR A 113 6.78 -9.54 7.17
C TYR A 113 7.14 -9.75 8.65
N VAL A 114 7.12 -8.68 9.45
CA VAL A 114 7.44 -8.74 10.88
C VAL A 114 6.48 -9.67 11.65
N PRO A 115 5.14 -9.53 11.55
CA PRO A 115 4.23 -10.41 12.28
C PRO A 115 4.26 -11.85 11.78
N ILE A 116 4.46 -12.11 10.48
CA ILE A 116 4.63 -13.47 9.94
C ILE A 116 5.92 -14.09 10.51
N TRP A 117 7.02 -13.34 10.51
CA TRP A 117 8.31 -13.82 10.99
C TRP A 117 8.30 -14.15 12.48
N VAL A 118 7.81 -13.24 13.33
CA VAL A 118 7.79 -13.45 14.78
C VAL A 118 6.73 -14.48 15.16
N GLY A 119 5.58 -14.47 14.48
CA GLY A 119 4.45 -15.34 14.79
C GLY A 119 4.65 -16.81 14.45
N THR A 120 5.32 -17.11 13.34
CA THR A 120 5.46 -18.49 12.85
C THR A 120 6.65 -19.25 13.46
N ARG A 121 7.49 -18.58 14.26
CA ARG A 121 8.73 -19.16 14.84
C ARG A 121 8.55 -20.24 15.91
N GLY A 122 7.32 -20.57 16.29
CA GLY A 122 7.04 -21.63 17.26
C GLY A 122 5.68 -22.30 17.11
N LEU A 123 4.95 -22.05 16.02
CA LEU A 123 3.60 -22.57 15.81
C LEU A 123 3.61 -23.67 14.74
N GLU A 124 2.84 -24.73 14.98
CA GLU A 124 2.78 -25.89 14.09
C GLU A 124 1.87 -25.65 12.87
N PHE A 125 0.82 -24.82 13.01
CA PHE A 125 -0.02 -24.30 11.92
C PHE A 125 -1.04 -23.31 12.50
N ASP A 126 -1.24 -22.13 11.88
CA ASP A 126 -2.27 -21.19 12.30
C ASP A 126 -2.86 -20.45 11.07
N TRP A 127 -4.19 -20.49 10.96
CA TRP A 127 -4.94 -19.90 9.85
C TRP A 127 -4.78 -18.38 9.78
N LYS A 128 -4.49 -17.73 10.92
CA LYS A 128 -4.30 -16.28 11.00
C LYS A 128 -3.22 -15.76 10.05
N TYR A 129 -2.07 -16.42 9.98
CA TYR A 129 -0.96 -15.97 9.13
C TYR A 129 -1.19 -16.29 7.64
N LEU A 130 -1.98 -17.32 7.35
CA LEU A 130 -2.43 -17.63 6.01
C LEU A 130 -3.39 -16.54 5.49
N CYS A 131 -4.39 -16.16 6.30
CA CYS A 131 -5.28 -15.03 6.01
C CYS A 131 -4.49 -13.74 5.82
N LEU A 132 -3.52 -13.45 6.70
CA LEU A 132 -2.67 -12.25 6.60
C LEU A 132 -1.87 -12.21 5.30
N SER A 133 -1.38 -13.35 4.83
CA SER A 133 -0.65 -13.47 3.56
C SER A 133 -1.58 -13.26 2.36
N TYR A 134 -2.82 -13.75 2.43
CA TYR A 134 -3.83 -13.53 1.40
C TYR A 134 -4.30 -12.07 1.35
N GLU A 135 -4.50 -11.45 2.52
CA GLU A 135 -4.86 -10.04 2.64
C GLU A 135 -3.79 -9.13 2.01
N ALA A 136 -2.51 -9.50 2.12
CA ALA A 136 -1.44 -8.76 1.47
C ALA A 136 -1.54 -8.78 -0.07
N ASN A 137 -2.00 -9.90 -0.65
CA ASN A 137 -2.24 -9.99 -2.09
C ASN A 137 -3.42 -9.13 -2.54
N LEU A 138 -4.47 -9.01 -1.70
CA LEU A 138 -5.58 -8.09 -1.96
C LEU A 138 -5.13 -6.62 -1.88
N ASP A 139 -4.29 -6.29 -0.90
CA ASP A 139 -3.70 -4.95 -0.75
C ASP A 139 -2.85 -4.56 -1.96
N LEU A 140 -2.14 -5.52 -2.57
CA LEU A 140 -1.44 -5.29 -3.85
C LEU A 140 -2.40 -4.91 -4.97
N VAL A 141 -3.51 -5.63 -5.12
CA VAL A 141 -4.47 -5.36 -6.19
C VAL A 141 -5.13 -3.99 -5.97
N ASP A 142 -5.47 -3.66 -4.73
CA ASP A 142 -6.06 -2.36 -4.39
C ASP A 142 -5.09 -1.20 -4.67
N THR A 143 -3.83 -1.34 -4.23
CA THR A 143 -2.75 -0.37 -4.52
C THR A 143 -2.56 -0.20 -6.04
N PHE A 144 -2.57 -1.29 -6.80
CA PHE A 144 -2.42 -1.24 -8.24
C PHE A 144 -3.57 -0.45 -8.90
N VAL A 145 -4.82 -0.77 -8.53
CA VAL A 145 -6.01 -0.06 -9.02
C VAL A 145 -5.97 1.42 -8.63
N MET A 146 -5.50 1.75 -7.42
CA MET A 146 -5.38 3.11 -6.94
C MET A 146 -4.41 3.95 -7.79
N PHE A 147 -3.19 3.46 -8.01
CA PHE A 147 -2.20 4.17 -8.83
C PHE A 147 -2.66 4.32 -10.28
N TYR A 148 -3.20 3.25 -10.86
CA TYR A 148 -3.59 3.22 -12.27
C TYR A 148 -4.83 4.07 -12.55
N SER A 149 -5.83 4.04 -11.67
CA SER A 149 -7.05 4.87 -11.79
C SER A 149 -6.73 6.37 -11.73
N VAL A 150 -5.96 6.81 -10.74
CA VAL A 150 -5.53 8.21 -10.58
C VAL A 150 -4.75 8.67 -11.82
N TRP A 151 -3.89 7.81 -12.36
CA TRP A 151 -3.09 8.14 -13.53
C TRP A 151 -3.93 8.25 -14.82
N LEU A 152 -4.86 7.32 -15.06
CA LEU A 152 -5.78 7.38 -16.21
C LEU A 152 -6.65 8.63 -16.16
N LEU A 153 -7.17 8.94 -14.97
CA LEU A 153 -8.01 10.11 -14.75
C LEU A 153 -7.23 11.41 -14.95
N SER A 154 -5.96 11.46 -14.52
CA SER A 154 -5.11 12.62 -14.68
C SER A 154 -4.79 12.92 -16.16
N ARG A 155 -4.85 11.90 -17.04
CA ARG A 155 -4.73 12.09 -18.49
C ARG A 155 -6.03 12.52 -19.15
N ARG A 156 -7.17 11.99 -18.68
CA ARG A 156 -8.49 12.17 -19.31
C ARG A 156 -9.18 13.48 -18.94
N SER A 157 -8.93 14.01 -17.76
CA SER A 157 -9.61 15.20 -17.25
C SER A 157 -8.62 16.19 -16.63
N GLY A 158 -8.96 17.47 -16.64
CA GLY A 158 -8.18 18.51 -15.97
C GLY A 158 -7.96 18.21 -14.47
N PRO A 159 -7.07 18.98 -13.81
CA PRO A 159 -6.50 18.67 -12.50
C PRO A 159 -7.51 18.51 -11.35
N THR A 160 -8.73 19.01 -11.50
CA THR A 160 -9.80 18.98 -10.48
C THR A 160 -10.70 17.74 -10.53
N TRP A 161 -10.93 17.16 -11.71
CA TRP A 161 -11.83 16.01 -11.85
C TRP A 161 -11.13 14.67 -11.59
N SER A 162 -9.84 14.62 -11.88
CA SER A 162 -9.00 13.46 -11.57
C SER A 162 -8.83 13.23 -10.08
N THR A 163 -8.71 14.31 -9.30
CA THR A 163 -8.60 14.23 -7.85
C THR A 163 -9.93 13.87 -7.20
N LEU A 164 -11.05 14.41 -7.71
CA LEU A 164 -12.41 14.12 -7.21
C LEU A 164 -12.85 12.68 -7.50
N LEU A 165 -12.55 12.13 -8.67
CA LEU A 165 -12.88 10.74 -9.01
C LEU A 165 -11.91 9.74 -8.39
N GLY A 166 -10.62 10.10 -8.25
CA GLY A 166 -9.66 9.34 -7.44
C GLY A 166 -10.07 9.28 -5.97
N LEU A 167 -10.54 10.40 -5.41
CA LEU A 167 -11.18 10.45 -4.08
C LEU A 167 -12.41 9.53 -4.01
N LEU A 168 -13.24 9.47 -5.06
CA LEU A 168 -14.45 8.64 -5.06
C LEU A 168 -14.12 7.13 -5.12
N THR A 169 -13.12 6.72 -5.90
CA THR A 169 -12.64 5.32 -5.94
C THR A 169 -11.89 4.94 -4.66
N VAL A 170 -11.14 5.87 -4.06
CA VAL A 170 -10.37 5.61 -2.83
C VAL A 170 -11.18 5.80 -1.56
N VAL A 171 -12.32 6.50 -1.57
CA VAL A 171 -13.28 6.45 -0.44
C VAL A 171 -14.04 5.12 -0.46
N ALA A 172 -14.34 4.56 -1.64
CA ALA A 172 -15.08 3.30 -1.74
C ALA A 172 -14.31 2.05 -1.24
N GLY A 173 -12.97 2.05 -1.28
CA GLY A 173 -12.11 0.97 -0.79
C GLY A 173 -12.13 0.80 0.75
N PRO A 174 -11.59 1.76 1.53
CA PRO A 174 -11.58 1.74 2.98
C PRO A 174 -12.96 1.96 3.60
N ALA A 175 -13.92 2.59 2.92
CA ALA A 175 -15.31 2.62 3.42
C ALA A 175 -15.91 1.21 3.55
N LYS A 176 -15.48 0.22 2.76
CA LYS A 176 -15.86 -1.18 3.00
C LYS A 176 -15.25 -1.74 4.29
N SER A 177 -13.98 -1.43 4.60
CA SER A 177 -13.36 -1.89 5.84
C SER A 177 -14.00 -1.27 7.09
N ILE A 178 -14.51 -0.04 6.98
CA ILE A 178 -15.22 0.66 8.07
C ILE A 178 -16.69 0.22 8.17
N LEU A 179 -17.36 -0.12 7.06
CA LEU A 179 -18.76 -0.59 7.07
C LEU A 179 -18.94 -2.03 7.58
N TYR A 180 -17.88 -2.85 7.56
CA TYR A 180 -17.91 -4.26 7.98
C TYR A 180 -17.16 -4.53 9.30
N ALA A 181 -16.70 -3.47 10.01
CA ALA A 181 -16.19 -3.54 11.37
C ALA A 181 -17.30 -3.28 12.40
#